data_AF-A0A9D6NIB3-F1
#
_entry.id   AF-A0A9D6NIB3-F1
#
_cell.length_a   1.000
_cell.length_b   1.000
_cell.length_c   1.000
_cell.angle_alpha   90.00
_cell.angle_beta   90.00
_cell.angle_gamma   90.00
#
_symmetry.space_group_name_H-M   'P 1'
#
loop_
_entity.id
_entity.type
_entity.pdbx_description
1 polymer ?
#
loop_
_entity_poly.entity_id
_entity_poly.type
_entity_poly.pdbx_seq_one_letter_code
_entity_poly.pdbx_strand_id
1 'polypeptide(L)'
;MAGSYLGVAGAVVGGALGLAAGVKLELKTRAGRLVGGLVGGALGTALGTAAGGLGYRPSEVMSRETSGFSLKSLPSRLLNTHYTSHPKLSGTIVDEGMAHARPGDLIITNDDGDFMLEILQKLIGCRAHWTHNYLVDSDGTVMDILLTENKPTRWPLEVAFKDNCHAKILRPRYANPENLEKTLAAARARFERMTYDFRFDLKTDDAQYCQEYAYKALKEGAPEIRIEPRFRIFRDFVSADEFEASPDLEEVWSTGSNFWINWLSHYT
;
A
#
# COMPACT_ATOMS: atom_id res chain seq x y z
N MET A 1 -2.77 35.13 10.06
CA MET A 1 -2.58 33.91 9.25
C MET A 1 -2.81 32.67 10.13
N ALA A 2 -4.08 32.38 10.47
CA ALA A 2 -4.45 31.37 11.47
C ALA A 2 -5.57 30.45 10.96
N GLY A 3 -5.49 30.04 9.69
CA GLY A 3 -6.42 29.10 9.09
C GLY A 3 -5.66 28.19 8.12
N SER A 4 -5.26 27.01 8.55
CA SER A 4 -4.81 25.96 7.62
C SER A 4 -4.74 24.54 8.20
N TYR A 5 -4.62 24.33 9.51
CA TYR A 5 -4.28 22.97 9.99
C TYR A 5 -5.45 22.01 10.16
N LEU A 6 -6.66 22.53 10.33
CA LEU A 6 -7.85 21.69 10.51
C LEU A 6 -8.63 21.48 9.22
N GLY A 7 -8.27 22.24 8.18
CA GLY A 7 -8.86 22.11 6.85
C GLY A 7 -8.69 20.72 6.25
N VAL A 8 -7.70 20.00 6.78
CA VAL A 8 -7.26 18.72 6.28
C VAL A 8 -8.07 17.59 6.90
N ALA A 9 -8.41 17.65 8.20
CA ALA A 9 -9.34 16.69 8.81
C ALA A 9 -10.74 16.78 8.17
N GLY A 10 -11.19 18.00 7.85
CA GLY A 10 -12.39 18.19 7.06
C GLY A 10 -12.26 17.71 5.61
N ALA A 11 -11.05 17.76 5.02
CA ALA A 11 -10.79 17.25 3.67
C ALA A 11 -10.69 15.71 3.67
N VAL A 12 -10.31 15.08 4.79
CA VAL A 12 -10.44 13.63 4.99
C VAL A 12 -11.91 13.22 5.08
N VAL A 13 -12.73 13.94 5.85
CA VAL A 13 -14.17 13.64 5.98
C VAL A 13 -14.93 13.99 4.69
N GLY A 14 -14.64 15.14 4.09
CA GLY A 14 -15.18 15.57 2.80
C GLY A 14 -14.65 14.74 1.63
N GLY A 15 -13.42 14.24 1.71
CA GLY A 15 -12.81 13.28 0.79
C GLY A 15 -13.34 11.86 0.97
N ALA A 16 -13.74 11.46 2.19
CA ALA A 16 -14.43 10.20 2.46
C ALA A 16 -15.90 10.21 2.00
N LEU A 17 -16.61 11.33 2.18
CA LEU A 17 -17.93 11.56 1.60
C LEU A 17 -17.85 11.73 0.08
N GLY A 18 -16.76 12.36 -0.40
CA GLY A 18 -16.35 12.44 -1.79
C GLY A 18 -15.93 11.10 -2.36
N LEU A 19 -15.38 10.15 -1.59
CA LEU A 19 -15.05 8.80 -2.02
C LEU A 19 -16.33 8.04 -2.40
N ALA A 20 -17.40 8.17 -1.62
CA ALA A 20 -18.66 7.48 -1.88
C ALA A 20 -19.37 7.98 -3.17
N ALA A 21 -19.38 9.29 -3.43
CA ALA A 21 -20.02 9.89 -4.60
C ALA A 21 -19.07 10.10 -5.79
N GLY A 22 -17.79 10.29 -5.50
CA GLY A 22 -16.72 10.70 -6.40
C GLY A 22 -15.91 9.55 -6.98
N VAL A 23 -15.78 8.38 -6.32
CA VAL A 23 -15.07 7.24 -6.94
C VAL A 23 -15.62 6.93 -8.34
N LYS A 24 -16.94 7.05 -8.56
CA LYS A 24 -17.55 6.80 -9.88
C LYS A 24 -17.26 7.89 -10.95
N LEU A 25 -16.89 9.11 -10.54
CA LEU A 25 -16.64 10.28 -11.39
C LEU A 25 -15.13 10.61 -11.50
N GLU A 26 -14.39 10.48 -10.41
CA GLU A 26 -12.92 10.49 -10.30
C GLU A 26 -12.29 9.35 -11.11
N LEU A 27 -12.85 8.13 -11.04
CA LEU A 27 -12.40 7.00 -11.87
C LEU A 27 -12.59 7.23 -13.38
N LYS A 28 -13.54 8.09 -13.77
CA LYS A 28 -13.93 8.25 -15.18
C LYS A 28 -13.32 9.45 -15.85
N THR A 29 -12.98 10.52 -15.13
CA THR A 29 -12.49 11.76 -15.74
C THR A 29 -11.56 12.57 -14.84
N ARG A 30 -10.48 13.14 -15.41
CA ARG A 30 -9.61 14.13 -14.74
C ARG A 30 -10.39 15.32 -14.17
N ALA A 31 -11.48 15.71 -14.85
CA ALA A 31 -12.38 16.77 -14.41
C ALA A 31 -13.13 16.41 -13.11
N GLY A 32 -13.59 15.16 -12.97
CA GLY A 32 -14.23 14.67 -11.76
C GLY A 32 -13.31 14.73 -10.54
N ARG A 33 -12.05 14.30 -10.69
CA ARG A 33 -11.00 14.38 -9.64
C ARG A 33 -10.70 15.83 -9.25
N LEU A 34 -10.57 16.72 -10.24
CA LEU A 34 -10.34 18.13 -9.98
C LEU A 34 -11.51 18.78 -9.23
N VAL A 35 -12.74 18.62 -9.72
CA VAL A 35 -13.94 19.23 -9.11
C VAL A 35 -14.23 18.63 -7.74
N GLY A 36 -14.21 17.30 -7.63
CA GLY A 36 -14.45 16.58 -6.37
C GLY A 36 -13.40 16.94 -5.32
N GLY A 37 -12.12 16.91 -5.68
CA GLY A 37 -11.04 17.27 -4.79
C GLY A 37 -11.05 18.75 -4.37
N LEU A 38 -11.39 19.69 -5.27
CA LEU A 38 -11.55 21.10 -4.91
C LEU A 38 -12.72 21.34 -3.96
N VAL A 39 -13.87 20.72 -4.22
CA VAL A 39 -15.04 20.81 -3.33
C VAL A 39 -14.73 20.19 -1.97
N GLY A 40 -14.13 18.99 -1.95
CA GLY A 40 -13.71 18.31 -0.73
C GLY A 40 -12.68 19.11 0.06
N GLY A 41 -11.68 19.68 -0.60
CA GLY A 41 -10.67 20.54 0.01
C GLY A 41 -11.27 21.83 0.59
N ALA A 42 -12.22 22.46 -0.11
CA ALA A 42 -12.89 23.68 0.35
C ALA A 42 -13.81 23.42 1.56
N LEU A 43 -14.66 22.40 1.48
CA LEU A 43 -15.49 21.93 2.61
C LEU A 43 -14.62 21.57 3.80
N GLY A 44 -13.50 20.89 3.51
CA GLY A 44 -12.56 20.52 4.53
C GLY A 44 -11.97 21.70 5.26
N THR A 45 -11.48 22.68 4.50
CA THR A 45 -10.97 23.96 4.99
C THR A 45 -11.99 24.64 5.92
N ALA A 46 -13.24 24.72 5.51
CA ALA A 46 -14.31 25.35 6.30
C ALA A 46 -14.60 24.60 7.61
N LEU A 47 -14.78 23.27 7.56
CA LEU A 47 -14.97 22.44 8.76
C LEU A 47 -13.80 22.55 9.71
N GLY A 48 -12.60 22.62 9.15
CA GLY A 48 -11.39 22.79 9.91
C GLY A 48 -11.34 24.08 10.70
N THR A 49 -11.58 25.20 10.03
CA THR A 49 -11.65 26.51 10.67
C THR A 49 -12.67 26.51 11.82
N ALA A 50 -13.84 25.90 11.62
CA ALA A 50 -14.87 25.78 12.65
C ALA A 50 -14.39 24.95 13.86
N ALA A 51 -13.80 23.77 13.63
CA ALA A 51 -13.26 22.93 14.70
C ALA A 51 -12.14 23.63 15.50
N GLY A 52 -11.35 24.48 14.85
CA GLY A 52 -10.28 25.24 15.49
C GLY A 52 -10.81 26.33 16.39
N GLY A 53 -11.90 26.98 15.97
CA GLY A 53 -12.67 27.89 16.82
C GLY A 53 -13.22 27.21 18.08
N LEU A 54 -13.46 25.89 18.04
CA LEU A 54 -13.90 25.07 19.17
C LEU A 54 -12.75 24.52 20.01
N GLY A 55 -11.50 24.90 19.73
CA GLY A 55 -10.32 24.49 20.50
C GLY A 55 -9.78 23.11 20.15
N TYR A 56 -10.30 22.45 19.11
CA TYR A 56 -9.74 21.18 18.64
C TYR A 56 -8.36 21.41 18.02
N ARG A 57 -7.41 20.54 18.33
CA ARG A 57 -6.04 20.57 17.79
C ARG A 57 -5.72 19.23 17.15
N PRO A 58 -5.16 19.19 15.93
CA PRO A 58 -4.71 17.94 15.33
C PRO A 58 -3.55 17.36 16.15
N SER A 59 -3.34 16.04 16.04
CA SER A 59 -2.13 15.42 16.57
C SER A 59 -0.89 15.97 15.85
N GLU A 60 0.28 15.87 16.49
CA GLU A 60 1.55 16.33 15.91
C GLU A 60 1.85 15.64 14.57
N VAL A 61 1.63 14.32 14.50
CA VAL A 61 1.75 13.53 13.27
C VAL A 61 0.88 14.13 12.18
N MET A 62 -0.42 14.31 12.44
CA MET A 62 -1.36 14.86 11.46
C MET A 62 -0.99 16.30 11.06
N SER A 63 -0.45 17.10 11.97
CA SER A 63 0.02 18.46 11.65
C SER A 63 1.24 18.46 10.73
N ARG A 64 2.14 17.48 10.90
CA ARG A 64 3.36 17.36 10.09
C ARG A 64 3.03 16.83 8.69
N GLU A 65 2.26 15.76 8.60
CA GLU A 65 1.86 15.16 7.31
C GLU A 65 1.07 16.14 6.44
N THR A 66 0.43 17.13 7.05
CA THR A 66 -0.47 18.04 6.35
C THR A 66 0.08 19.44 6.11
N SER A 67 1.35 19.68 6.48
CA SER A 67 1.94 21.03 6.45
C SER A 67 2.07 21.64 5.06
N GLY A 68 2.10 20.81 4.01
CA GLY A 68 2.19 21.28 2.62
C GLY A 68 0.83 21.54 1.95
N PHE A 69 -0.30 21.28 2.62
CA PHE A 69 -1.62 21.45 2.02
C PHE A 69 -1.94 22.91 1.71
N SER A 70 -2.42 23.17 0.50
CA SER A 70 -3.08 24.44 0.17
C SER A 70 -4.12 24.24 -0.94
N LEU A 71 -5.21 25.00 -0.90
CA LEU A 71 -6.20 25.01 -2.00
C LEU A 71 -5.58 25.46 -3.34
N LYS A 72 -4.47 26.22 -3.30
CA LYS A 72 -3.77 26.72 -4.48
C LYS A 72 -2.96 25.63 -5.18
N SER A 73 -2.31 24.73 -4.43
CA SER A 73 -1.53 23.60 -4.97
C SER A 73 -2.40 22.39 -5.32
N LEU A 74 -3.63 22.35 -4.81
CA LEU A 74 -4.54 21.21 -4.97
C LEU A 74 -4.81 20.84 -6.44
N PRO A 75 -5.06 21.77 -7.39
CA PRO A 75 -5.28 21.41 -8.79
C PRO A 75 -4.13 20.61 -9.42
N SER A 76 -2.88 21.04 -9.22
CA SER A 76 -1.71 20.35 -9.80
C SER A 76 -1.51 18.96 -9.18
N ARG A 77 -1.84 18.79 -7.90
CA ARG A 77 -1.77 17.51 -7.19
C ARG A 77 -2.86 16.56 -7.65
N LEU A 78 -4.11 17.03 -7.72
CA LEU A 78 -5.26 16.25 -8.21
C LEU A 78 -5.14 15.83 -9.67
N LEU A 79 -4.45 16.61 -10.51
CA LEU A 79 -4.25 16.26 -11.91
C LEU A 79 -3.08 15.27 -12.12
N ASN A 80 -2.23 15.07 -11.11
CA ASN A 80 -1.19 14.07 -11.12
C ASN A 80 -1.66 12.83 -10.34
N THR A 81 -1.89 11.70 -11.03
CA THR A 81 -2.36 10.44 -10.41
C THR A 81 -1.32 9.76 -9.54
N HIS A 82 -0.05 10.13 -9.69
CA HIS A 82 1.06 9.57 -8.94
C HIS A 82 1.68 10.57 -7.95
N TYR A 83 1.03 11.72 -7.72
CA TYR A 83 1.53 12.68 -6.74
C TYR A 83 1.31 12.14 -5.34
N THR A 84 2.38 12.10 -4.54
CA THR A 84 2.38 11.92 -3.09
C THR A 84 3.34 12.95 -2.50
N SER A 85 3.04 13.46 -1.30
CA SER A 85 3.98 14.27 -0.53
C SER A 85 4.94 13.44 0.32
N HIS A 86 4.74 12.12 0.39
CA HIS A 86 5.62 11.25 1.15
C HIS A 86 6.99 11.17 0.49
N PRO A 87 8.08 11.34 1.26
CA PRO A 87 9.40 11.09 0.74
C PRO A 87 9.58 9.59 0.53
N LYS A 88 10.16 9.22 -0.61
CA LYS A 88 10.68 7.86 -0.80
C LYS A 88 11.72 7.53 0.27
N LEU A 89 11.78 6.28 0.69
CA LEU A 89 12.79 5.80 1.62
C LEU A 89 14.19 5.99 1.01
N SER A 90 15.13 6.48 1.82
CA SER A 90 16.49 6.74 1.37
C SER A 90 17.51 6.70 2.52
N GLY A 91 18.79 6.64 2.15
CA GLY A 91 19.90 6.69 3.10
C GLY A 91 19.86 5.58 4.14
N THR A 92 20.11 5.94 5.40
CA THR A 92 20.25 4.99 6.52
C THR A 92 19.02 4.12 6.73
N ILE A 93 17.81 4.61 6.43
CA ILE A 93 16.58 3.82 6.60
C ILE A 93 16.54 2.63 5.64
N VAL A 94 17.02 2.83 4.40
CA VAL A 94 17.13 1.74 3.41
C VAL A 94 18.20 0.75 3.85
N ASP A 95 19.36 1.25 4.31
CA ASP A 95 20.45 0.39 4.81
C ASP A 95 20.02 -0.45 6.01
N GLU A 96 19.27 0.15 6.95
CA GLU A 96 18.66 -0.53 8.09
C GLU A 96 17.69 -1.64 7.63
N GLY A 97 16.74 -1.31 6.75
CA GLY A 97 15.77 -2.29 6.22
C GLY A 97 16.46 -3.46 5.52
N MET A 98 17.45 -3.19 4.67
CA MET A 98 18.23 -4.23 3.98
C MET A 98 19.00 -5.12 4.96
N ALA A 99 19.56 -4.55 6.03
CA ALA A 99 20.29 -5.31 7.05
C ALA A 99 19.38 -6.27 7.84
N HIS A 100 18.08 -5.99 7.93
CA HIS A 100 17.11 -6.85 8.60
C HIS A 100 16.56 -7.99 7.71
N ALA A 101 16.54 -7.78 6.40
CA ALA A 101 15.99 -8.72 5.43
C ALA A 101 16.80 -10.02 5.35
N ARG A 102 16.09 -11.15 5.27
CA ARG A 102 16.65 -12.49 5.10
C ARG A 102 15.89 -13.26 4.02
N PRO A 103 16.51 -14.29 3.41
CA PRO A 103 15.81 -15.15 2.46
C PRO A 103 14.52 -15.72 3.05
N GLY A 104 13.44 -15.71 2.28
CA GLY A 104 12.11 -16.13 2.71
C GLY A 104 11.28 -15.05 3.42
N ASP A 105 11.87 -13.90 3.78
CA ASP A 105 11.08 -12.79 4.31
C ASP A 105 10.15 -12.21 3.23
N LEU A 106 9.02 -11.68 3.66
CA LEU A 106 8.15 -10.84 2.84
C LEU A 106 8.42 -9.37 3.15
N ILE A 107 8.65 -8.56 2.13
CA ILE A 107 8.71 -7.10 2.28
C ILE A 107 7.39 -6.56 1.75
N ILE A 108 6.51 -6.08 2.63
CA ILE A 108 5.29 -5.39 2.22
C ILE A 108 5.56 -3.89 2.17
N THR A 109 5.06 -3.24 1.13
CA THR A 109 5.31 -1.82 0.90
C THR A 109 4.02 -1.08 0.59
N ASN A 110 4.11 0.22 0.76
CA ASN A 110 3.08 1.12 0.28
C ASN A 110 3.66 1.91 -0.89
N ASP A 111 3.20 1.53 -2.09
CA ASP A 111 3.37 2.30 -3.31
C ASP A 111 2.24 3.35 -3.37
N ASP A 112 2.50 4.53 -2.82
CA ASP A 112 1.59 5.68 -2.95
C ASP A 112 1.37 6.06 -4.42
N GLY A 113 2.22 5.62 -5.36
CA GLY A 113 2.04 5.82 -6.78
C GLY A 113 0.75 5.20 -7.34
N ASP A 114 0.18 4.19 -6.65
CA ASP A 114 -1.08 3.53 -7.00
C ASP A 114 -2.16 3.67 -5.92
N PHE A 115 -2.43 4.92 -5.56
CA PHE A 115 -3.55 5.34 -4.71
C PHE A 115 -4.89 4.67 -5.04
N MET A 116 -5.13 4.34 -6.31
CA MET A 116 -6.38 3.70 -6.72
C MET A 116 -6.50 2.30 -6.15
N LEU A 117 -5.39 1.56 -6.04
CA LEU A 117 -5.36 0.26 -5.40
C LEU A 117 -5.69 0.36 -3.91
N GLU A 118 -5.19 1.38 -3.19
CA GLU A 118 -5.53 1.62 -1.78
C GLU A 118 -7.04 1.83 -1.58
N ILE A 119 -7.66 2.65 -2.43
CA ILE A 119 -9.10 2.88 -2.41
C ILE A 119 -9.85 1.57 -2.62
N LEU A 120 -9.47 0.81 -3.64
CA LEU A 120 -10.12 -0.44 -3.97
C LEU A 120 -10.03 -1.41 -2.79
N GLN A 121 -8.84 -1.58 -2.21
CA GLN A 121 -8.61 -2.36 -1.00
C GLN A 121 -9.50 -1.89 0.16
N LYS A 122 -9.59 -0.58 0.39
CA LYS A 122 -10.44 0.00 1.44
C LYS A 122 -11.93 -0.28 1.22
N LEU A 123 -12.40 -0.10 -0.01
CA LEU A 123 -13.79 -0.39 -0.40
C LEU A 123 -14.10 -1.88 -0.26
N ILE A 124 -13.12 -2.76 -0.49
CA ILE A 124 -13.25 -4.20 -0.26
C ILE A 124 -13.04 -4.65 1.19
N GLY A 125 -12.89 -3.71 2.12
CA GLY A 125 -12.91 -3.95 3.56
C GLY A 125 -11.54 -4.18 4.18
N CYS A 126 -10.45 -3.99 3.42
CA CYS A 126 -9.10 -3.96 3.96
C CYS A 126 -8.83 -2.64 4.69
N ARG A 127 -7.85 -2.66 5.59
CA ARG A 127 -7.23 -1.49 6.20
C ARG A 127 -6.47 -0.68 5.16
N ALA A 128 -5.86 -1.36 4.18
CA ALA A 128 -5.13 -0.78 3.05
C ALA A 128 -3.92 0.07 3.51
N HIS A 129 -3.18 -0.43 4.51
CA HIS A 129 -1.93 0.21 4.96
C HIS A 129 -0.75 -0.12 4.04
N TRP A 130 -0.85 -1.21 3.28
CA TRP A 130 0.19 -1.70 2.41
C TRP A 130 -0.45 -2.20 1.12
N THR A 131 0.14 -1.84 -0.01
CA THR A 131 -0.44 -2.06 -1.34
C THR A 131 0.29 -3.13 -2.12
N HIS A 132 1.51 -3.46 -1.72
CA HIS A 132 2.40 -4.31 -2.52
C HIS A 132 3.26 -5.21 -1.63
N ASN A 133 3.84 -6.25 -2.21
CA ASN A 133 4.72 -7.17 -1.51
C ASN A 133 5.81 -7.75 -2.42
N TYR A 134 6.95 -8.04 -1.80
CA TYR A 134 8.08 -8.72 -2.40
C TYR A 134 8.42 -9.96 -1.57
N LEU A 135 8.95 -11.00 -2.20
CA LEU A 135 9.55 -12.16 -1.53
C LEU A 135 11.08 -12.08 -1.64
N VAL A 136 11.79 -12.07 -0.51
CA VAL A 136 13.25 -11.99 -0.48
C VAL A 136 13.85 -13.33 -0.87
N ASP A 137 14.72 -13.32 -1.88
CA ASP A 137 15.39 -14.50 -2.39
C ASP A 137 16.78 -14.71 -1.76
N SER A 138 17.35 -15.90 -1.94
CA SER A 138 18.61 -16.31 -1.29
C SER A 138 19.87 -15.59 -1.77
N ASP A 139 19.82 -14.89 -2.91
CA ASP A 139 20.96 -14.23 -3.54
C ASP A 139 20.96 -12.70 -3.38
N GLY A 140 20.22 -12.17 -2.40
CA GLY A 140 20.14 -10.73 -2.17
C GLY A 140 19.27 -9.99 -3.19
N THR A 141 18.35 -10.71 -3.82
CA THR A 141 17.31 -10.15 -4.70
C THR A 141 15.94 -10.29 -4.06
N VAL A 142 14.96 -9.63 -4.67
CA VAL A 142 13.53 -9.81 -4.38
C VAL A 142 12.81 -10.31 -5.63
N MET A 143 11.83 -11.18 -5.43
CA MET A 143 10.92 -11.70 -6.44
C MET A 143 9.52 -11.13 -6.25
N ASP A 144 8.87 -10.77 -7.34
CA ASP A 144 7.54 -10.17 -7.33
C ASP A 144 6.90 -10.20 -8.73
N ILE A 145 5.59 -10.01 -8.84
CA ILE A 145 4.88 -9.79 -10.10
C ILE A 145 4.34 -8.34 -10.16
N LEU A 146 4.98 -7.54 -11.02
CA LEU A 146 4.63 -6.13 -11.20
C LEU A 146 3.54 -5.94 -12.25
N LEU A 147 2.60 -5.05 -11.96
CA LEU A 147 1.54 -4.66 -12.88
C LEU A 147 2.08 -4.11 -14.21
N THR A 148 3.18 -3.34 -14.14
CA THR A 148 3.81 -2.68 -15.29
C THR A 148 4.52 -3.65 -16.22
N GLU A 149 5.14 -4.68 -15.67
CA GLU A 149 5.89 -5.70 -16.44
C GLU A 149 4.99 -6.85 -16.91
N ASN A 150 3.81 -7.01 -16.28
CA ASN A 150 2.83 -8.04 -16.55
C ASN A 150 3.41 -9.47 -16.53
N LYS A 151 4.42 -9.71 -15.68
CA LYS A 151 5.12 -10.99 -15.48
C LYS A 151 5.90 -10.96 -14.16
N PRO A 152 6.34 -12.11 -13.62
CA PRO A 152 7.26 -12.13 -12.49
C PRO A 152 8.60 -11.48 -12.85
N THR A 153 9.16 -10.79 -11.88
CA THR A 153 10.35 -9.96 -11.99
C THR A 153 11.25 -10.23 -10.80
N ARG A 154 12.55 -10.00 -11.02
CA ARG A 154 13.59 -10.16 -10.01
C ARG A 154 14.44 -8.91 -9.99
N TRP A 155 14.59 -8.32 -8.82
CA TRP A 155 15.29 -7.05 -8.64
C TRP A 155 16.28 -7.13 -7.49
N PRO A 156 17.33 -6.29 -7.47
CA PRO A 156 18.14 -6.11 -6.27
C PRO A 156 17.26 -5.80 -5.05
N LEU A 157 17.60 -6.35 -3.88
CA LEU A 157 16.85 -6.17 -2.64
C LEU A 157 16.51 -4.70 -2.32
N GLU A 158 17.43 -3.78 -2.61
CA GLU A 158 17.25 -2.35 -2.38
C GLU A 158 16.01 -1.75 -3.08
N VAL A 159 15.56 -2.32 -4.20
CA VAL A 159 14.41 -1.82 -4.97
C VAL A 159 13.13 -1.88 -4.14
N ALA A 160 12.97 -2.92 -3.31
CA ALA A 160 11.82 -3.05 -2.41
C ALA A 160 11.72 -1.88 -1.41
N PHE A 161 12.82 -1.19 -1.12
CA PHE A 161 12.82 -0.06 -0.19
C PHE A 161 12.82 1.28 -0.93
N LYS A 162 13.74 1.48 -1.89
CA LYS A 162 14.02 2.80 -2.47
C LYS A 162 12.86 3.40 -3.27
N ASP A 163 12.03 2.56 -3.89
CA ASP A 163 10.92 3.06 -4.70
C ASP A 163 9.62 3.29 -3.93
N ASN A 164 9.61 2.99 -2.64
CA ASN A 164 8.45 3.07 -1.78
C ASN A 164 8.59 4.15 -0.72
N CYS A 165 7.47 4.62 -0.18
CA CYS A 165 7.42 5.60 0.90
C CYS A 165 7.45 4.93 2.28
N HIS A 166 6.89 3.72 2.36
CA HIS A 166 6.87 2.91 3.56
C HIS A 166 7.15 1.45 3.24
N ALA A 167 7.80 0.76 4.17
CA ALA A 167 8.07 -0.67 4.07
C ALA A 167 7.96 -1.36 5.44
N LYS A 168 7.65 -2.65 5.40
CA LYS A 168 7.66 -3.57 6.54
C LYS A 168 8.19 -4.92 6.11
N ILE A 169 8.97 -5.55 6.98
CA ILE A 169 9.45 -6.91 6.79
C ILE A 169 8.64 -7.84 7.70
N LEU A 170 7.97 -8.80 7.08
CA LEU A 170 7.30 -9.91 7.76
C LEU A 170 8.12 -11.18 7.54
N ARG A 171 8.56 -11.80 8.62
CA ARG A 171 9.31 -13.05 8.60
C ARG A 171 8.38 -14.24 8.86
N PRO A 172 8.16 -15.12 7.87
CA PRO A 172 7.39 -16.32 8.11
C PRO A 172 8.12 -17.30 9.03
N ARG A 173 7.39 -17.93 9.95
CA ARG A 173 7.91 -18.92 10.90
C ARG A 173 7.96 -20.30 10.27
N TYR A 174 8.89 -20.49 9.33
CA TYR A 174 9.12 -21.79 8.69
C TYR A 174 9.41 -22.88 9.72
N ALA A 175 8.78 -24.05 9.56
CA ALA A 175 9.02 -25.18 10.47
C ALA A 175 10.46 -25.68 10.44
N ASN A 176 11.13 -25.56 9.28
CA ASN A 176 12.52 -25.94 9.06
C ASN A 176 13.08 -25.25 7.80
N PRO A 177 14.42 -25.30 7.57
CA PRO A 177 15.04 -24.70 6.38
C PRO A 177 14.60 -25.30 5.04
N GLU A 178 14.14 -26.56 5.01
CA GLU A 178 13.67 -27.20 3.76
C GLU A 178 12.38 -26.55 3.26
N ASN A 179 11.47 -26.19 4.16
CA ASN A 179 10.22 -25.51 3.79
C ASN A 179 10.48 -24.10 3.22
N LEU A 180 11.46 -23.37 3.76
CA LEU A 180 11.93 -22.11 3.18
C LEU A 180 12.40 -22.30 1.75
N GLU A 181 13.31 -23.26 1.52
CA GLU A 181 13.84 -23.53 0.18
C GLU A 181 12.74 -23.97 -0.80
N LYS A 182 11.77 -24.77 -0.35
CA LYS A 182 10.60 -25.12 -1.16
C LYS A 182 9.76 -23.90 -1.53
N THR A 183 9.55 -22.96 -0.61
CA THR A 183 8.82 -21.72 -0.90
C THR A 183 9.55 -20.89 -1.95
N LEU A 184 10.88 -20.71 -1.82
CA LEU A 184 11.66 -19.98 -2.80
C LEU A 184 11.70 -20.68 -4.16
N ALA A 185 11.86 -22.01 -4.18
CA ALA A 185 11.82 -22.81 -5.40
C ALA A 185 10.45 -22.71 -6.10
N ALA A 186 9.36 -22.78 -5.35
CA ALA A 186 8.00 -22.60 -5.85
C ALA A 186 7.83 -21.21 -6.49
N ALA A 187 8.30 -20.15 -5.82
CA ALA A 187 8.27 -18.80 -6.37
C ALA A 187 9.08 -18.69 -7.69
N ARG A 188 10.31 -19.22 -7.72
CA ARG A 188 11.17 -19.19 -8.92
C ARG A 188 10.56 -19.95 -10.11
N ALA A 189 9.92 -21.09 -9.87
CA ALA A 189 9.33 -21.93 -10.93
C ALA A 189 8.20 -21.24 -11.71
N ARG A 190 7.66 -20.13 -11.18
CA ARG A 190 6.57 -19.35 -11.76
C ARG A 190 7.03 -18.31 -12.80
N PHE A 191 8.32 -17.96 -12.85
CA PHE A 191 8.85 -16.83 -13.64
C PHE A 191 8.56 -16.87 -15.15
N GLU A 192 8.44 -18.06 -15.73
CA GLU A 192 8.28 -18.20 -17.18
C GLU A 192 6.81 -18.35 -17.62
N ARG A 193 5.86 -18.44 -16.68
CA ARG A 193 4.54 -19.05 -16.94
C ARG A 193 3.32 -18.21 -16.60
N MET A 194 3.50 -17.03 -15.98
CA MET A 194 2.36 -16.25 -15.50
C MET A 194 2.39 -14.78 -15.91
N THR A 195 1.19 -14.19 -15.95
CA THR A 195 0.96 -12.75 -16.16
C THR A 195 0.37 -12.09 -14.92
N TYR A 196 0.26 -10.76 -14.90
CA TYR A 196 -0.36 -10.06 -13.78
C TYR A 196 -1.88 -10.26 -13.79
N ASP A 197 -2.48 -10.57 -12.63
CA ASP A 197 -3.92 -10.69 -12.50
C ASP A 197 -4.60 -9.36 -12.12
N PHE A 198 -5.24 -8.73 -13.10
CA PHE A 198 -6.04 -7.51 -12.90
C PHE A 198 -7.43 -7.76 -12.30
N ARG A 199 -7.83 -9.02 -12.14
CA ARG A 199 -9.16 -9.39 -11.59
C ARG A 199 -9.12 -9.67 -10.10
N PHE A 200 -7.93 -9.86 -9.53
CA PHE A 200 -7.67 -10.19 -8.13
C PHE A 200 -8.50 -11.42 -7.70
N ASP A 201 -8.36 -12.53 -8.42
CA ASP A 201 -9.09 -13.78 -8.20
C ASP A 201 -8.12 -14.96 -8.02
N LEU A 202 -8.05 -15.50 -6.80
CA LEU A 202 -7.09 -16.56 -6.41
C LEU A 202 -7.26 -17.90 -7.15
N LYS A 203 -8.25 -18.04 -8.03
CA LYS A 203 -8.61 -19.31 -8.68
C LYS A 203 -7.62 -19.76 -9.76
N THR A 204 -6.88 -18.84 -10.38
CA THR A 204 -6.03 -19.16 -11.54
C THR A 204 -4.56 -19.17 -11.18
N ASP A 205 -3.78 -20.08 -11.76
CA ASP A 205 -2.32 -20.09 -11.60
C ASP A 205 -1.59 -19.42 -12.76
N ASP A 206 -2.27 -19.20 -13.89
CA ASP A 206 -1.72 -18.56 -15.09
C ASP A 206 -1.60 -17.03 -14.95
N ALA A 207 -2.34 -16.44 -14.02
CA ALA A 207 -2.24 -15.03 -13.67
C ALA A 207 -2.30 -14.88 -12.16
N GLN A 208 -1.41 -14.04 -11.61
CA GLN A 208 -1.33 -13.76 -10.18
C GLN A 208 -1.04 -12.28 -9.98
N TYR A 209 -1.59 -11.70 -8.92
CA TYR A 209 -1.16 -10.40 -8.44
C TYR A 209 -0.13 -10.57 -7.30
N CYS A 210 0.55 -9.51 -6.91
CA CYS A 210 1.72 -9.56 -6.02
C CYS A 210 1.46 -10.34 -4.71
N GLN A 211 0.36 -10.07 -4.01
CA GLN A 211 0.05 -10.77 -2.75
C GLN A 211 -0.31 -12.24 -2.97
N GLU A 212 -1.02 -12.57 -4.04
CA GLU A 212 -1.31 -13.94 -4.43
C GLU A 212 -0.03 -14.73 -4.74
N TYR A 213 0.94 -14.10 -5.42
CA TYR A 213 2.20 -14.72 -5.79
C TYR A 213 2.97 -15.23 -4.57
N ALA A 214 3.14 -14.38 -3.55
CA ALA A 214 3.77 -14.79 -2.30
C ALA A 214 2.91 -15.81 -1.52
N TYR A 215 1.59 -15.61 -1.48
CA TYR A 215 0.66 -16.53 -0.80
C TYR A 215 0.75 -17.95 -1.35
N LYS A 216 0.72 -18.11 -2.68
CA LYS A 216 0.78 -19.41 -3.33
C LYS A 216 2.15 -20.07 -3.18
N ALA A 217 3.24 -19.29 -3.21
CA ALA A 217 4.58 -19.82 -2.92
C ALA A 217 4.70 -20.35 -1.48
N LEU A 218 4.14 -19.64 -0.49
CA LEU A 218 4.09 -20.10 0.90
C LEU A 218 3.21 -21.34 1.07
N LYS A 219 2.02 -21.36 0.46
CA LYS A 219 1.10 -22.50 0.52
C LYS A 219 1.72 -23.78 -0.02
N GLU A 220 2.57 -23.68 -1.04
CA GLU A 220 3.24 -24.82 -1.66
C GLU A 220 4.46 -25.29 -0.85
N GLY A 221 5.31 -24.36 -0.43
CA GLY A 221 6.57 -24.70 0.23
C GLY A 221 6.51 -24.88 1.75
N ALA A 222 5.58 -24.18 2.40
CA ALA A 222 5.46 -24.10 3.85
C ALA A 222 3.98 -24.02 4.28
N PRO A 223 3.17 -25.07 4.01
CA PRO A 223 1.73 -25.09 4.26
C PRO A 223 1.33 -24.95 5.74
N GLU A 224 2.28 -25.06 6.67
CA GLU A 224 2.08 -24.78 8.08
C GLU A 224 1.83 -23.28 8.36
N ILE A 225 2.29 -22.39 7.49
CA ILE A 225 2.09 -20.94 7.60
C ILE A 225 0.69 -20.59 7.10
N ARG A 226 -0.18 -20.14 7.99
CA ARG A 226 -1.59 -19.89 7.68
C ARG A 226 -1.81 -18.42 7.36
N ILE A 227 -2.08 -18.16 6.09
CA ILE A 227 -2.65 -16.91 5.60
C ILE A 227 -4.09 -17.22 5.19
N GLU A 228 -5.07 -16.68 5.90
CA GLU A 228 -6.48 -16.90 5.61
C GLU A 228 -6.96 -15.91 4.55
N PRO A 229 -7.27 -16.33 3.32
CA PRO A 229 -7.84 -15.45 2.31
C PRO A 229 -9.18 -14.88 2.77
N ARG A 230 -9.50 -13.68 2.32
CA ARG A 230 -10.80 -13.07 2.54
C ARG A 230 -11.73 -13.43 1.39
N PHE A 231 -12.89 -13.97 1.73
CA PHE A 231 -13.97 -14.16 0.77
C PHE A 231 -14.83 -12.89 0.66
N ARG A 232 -14.95 -12.34 -0.54
CA ARG A 232 -15.88 -11.24 -0.83
C ARG A 232 -16.62 -11.47 -2.14
N ILE A 233 -17.95 -11.55 -2.05
CA ILE A 233 -18.88 -11.64 -3.19
C ILE A 233 -18.36 -12.61 -4.28
N PHE A 234 -18.27 -13.90 -3.92
CA PHE A 234 -17.88 -15.01 -4.82
C PHE A 234 -16.42 -15.06 -5.29
N ARG A 235 -15.52 -14.28 -4.68
CA ARG A 235 -14.08 -14.32 -4.95
C ARG A 235 -13.28 -14.37 -3.65
N ASP A 236 -12.28 -15.23 -3.64
CA ASP A 236 -11.25 -15.23 -2.62
C ASP A 236 -10.14 -14.28 -3.06
N PHE A 237 -9.66 -13.47 -2.13
CA PHE A 237 -8.50 -12.62 -2.33
C PHE A 237 -7.66 -12.59 -1.05
N VAL A 238 -6.35 -12.43 -1.21
CA VAL A 238 -5.39 -12.11 -0.15
C VAL A 238 -4.88 -10.69 -0.39
N SER A 239 -4.84 -9.86 0.64
CA SER A 239 -4.12 -8.59 0.66
C SER A 239 -3.02 -8.61 1.71
N ALA A 240 -2.24 -7.53 1.80
CA ALA A 240 -1.19 -7.40 2.81
C ALA A 240 -1.74 -7.47 4.25
N ASP A 241 -3.00 -7.07 4.47
CA ASP A 241 -3.67 -7.20 5.76
C ASP A 241 -3.73 -8.64 6.26
N GLU A 242 -3.99 -9.60 5.37
CA GLU A 242 -4.08 -11.03 5.74
C GLU A 242 -2.69 -11.58 6.13
N PHE A 243 -1.61 -11.07 5.54
CA PHE A 243 -0.25 -11.37 5.98
C PHE A 243 0.05 -10.76 7.35
N GLU A 244 -0.30 -9.48 7.57
CA GLU A 244 -0.09 -8.80 8.85
C GLU A 244 -0.91 -9.42 10.00
N ALA A 245 -2.09 -9.98 9.70
CA ALA A 245 -2.97 -10.59 10.69
C ALA A 245 -2.56 -12.01 11.08
N SER A 246 -1.70 -12.66 10.29
CA SER A 246 -1.31 -14.05 10.53
C SER A 246 -0.38 -14.16 11.75
N PRO A 247 -0.67 -15.07 12.70
CA PRO A 247 0.22 -15.31 13.85
C PRO A 247 1.50 -16.07 13.48
N ASP A 248 1.57 -16.59 12.25
CA ASP A 248 2.71 -17.36 11.74
C ASP A 248 3.77 -16.46 11.08
N LEU A 249 3.51 -15.15 11.02
CA LEU A 249 4.44 -14.14 10.52
C LEU A 249 4.82 -13.20 11.66
N GLU A 250 6.11 -12.89 11.74
CA GLU A 250 6.66 -11.94 12.71
C GLU A 250 7.06 -10.65 12.01
N GLU A 251 6.60 -9.50 12.52
CA GLU A 251 7.14 -8.22 12.12
C GLU A 251 8.55 -8.05 12.70
N VAL A 252 9.56 -7.99 11.83
CA VAL A 252 10.97 -7.87 12.26
C VAL A 252 11.52 -6.45 12.06
N TRP A 253 10.87 -5.65 11.23
CA TRP A 253 11.21 -4.25 10.97
C TRP A 253 10.05 -3.53 10.27
N SER A 254 9.81 -2.26 10.58
CA SER A 254 8.82 -1.43 9.89
C SER A 254 9.12 0.06 10.00
N THR A 255 8.81 0.80 8.94
CA THR A 255 8.75 2.28 8.98
C THR A 255 7.41 2.81 9.50
N GLY A 256 6.42 1.93 9.69
CA GLY A 256 5.02 2.27 9.88
C GLY A 256 4.37 2.78 8.60
N SER A 257 3.13 2.39 8.33
CA SER A 257 2.28 2.97 7.29
C SER A 257 0.85 3.06 7.79
N ASN A 258 0.08 4.01 7.25
CA ASN A 258 -1.31 4.22 7.63
C ASN A 258 -2.10 4.78 6.46
N PHE A 259 -3.16 4.07 6.06
CA PHE A 259 -4.04 4.46 4.95
C PHE A 259 -4.47 5.92 4.99
N TRP A 260 -4.82 6.47 6.16
CA TRP A 260 -5.29 7.86 6.22
C TRP A 260 -4.16 8.86 6.02
N ILE A 261 -2.95 8.52 6.43
CA ILE A 261 -1.76 9.34 6.22
C ILE A 261 -1.35 9.26 4.74
N ASN A 262 -1.32 8.06 4.16
CA ASN A 262 -1.05 7.82 2.75
C ASN A 262 -2.08 8.57 1.88
N TRP A 263 -3.37 8.42 2.21
CA TRP A 263 -4.46 9.16 1.56
C TRP A 263 -4.23 10.66 1.57
N LEU A 264 -3.85 11.22 2.73
CA LEU A 264 -3.63 12.65 2.88
C LEU A 264 -2.46 13.15 2.04
N SER A 265 -1.41 12.34 1.88
CA SER A 265 -0.21 12.67 1.14
C SER A 265 -0.49 13.09 -0.31
N HIS A 266 -1.58 12.58 -0.90
CA HIS A 266 -2.01 12.93 -2.26
C HIS A 266 -2.53 14.37 -2.41
N TYR A 267 -2.81 15.04 -1.30
CA TYR A 267 -3.38 16.38 -1.27
C TYR A 267 -2.45 17.41 -0.63
N THR A 268 -1.51 16.97 0.19
CA THR A 268 -0.59 17.79 1.01
C THR A 268 0.72 18.07 0.32
#